data_AF-A0A078GVD7-F1
#
_entry.id   AF-A0A078GVD7-F1
#
_cell.length_a   1.000
_cell.length_b   1.000
_cell.length_c   1.000
_cell.angle_alpha   90.00
_cell.angle_beta   90.00
_cell.angle_gamma   90.00
#
_symmetry.space_group_name_H-M   'P 1'
#
loop_
_entity.id
_entity.type
_entity.pdbx_description
1 polymer ?
#
loop_
_entity_poly.entity_id
_entity_poly.type
_entity_poly.pdbx_seq_one_letter_code
_entity_poly.pdbx_strand_id
1 'polypeptide(L)'
;MLMSFVDSDEPYKYALISSSHDPVPLISPFYPAPMYDLDQDLTMPRIGGCFVSALRGLLCVRLLRSVRICNLTTMQRVTLPIITSRIVPENNENIWSYFGHEPVHDEYKVLSTVWEVSEEEKVVRSEHQVLVLGHGASWRSTRSTIPPPPHCPYMHGISINGVLYYGAWVDKNRCVVMSFDMRYEDIDLWFVQDAGKSGWSDKKSFVLPIFETRTLSMASRLLIQPTSHSSEICLKPEEINRHNPRCVIYDLERCKITRLINGMRIVDRFWGSTFMETTFWDDIESIMYLET
;
A
#
# COMPACT_ATOMS: atom_id res chain seq x y z
N MET A 1 3.04 -16.32 -6.24
CA MET A 1 3.39 -15.30 -5.22
C MET A 1 3.98 -14.09 -5.92
N LEU A 2 3.54 -12.87 -5.59
CA LEU A 2 3.99 -11.61 -6.20
C LEU A 2 4.42 -10.58 -5.16
N MET A 3 5.34 -9.70 -5.56
CA MET A 3 5.82 -8.58 -4.76
C MET A 3 6.15 -7.39 -5.65
N SER A 4 5.82 -6.18 -5.20
CA SER A 4 6.34 -4.95 -5.81
C SER A 4 7.53 -4.42 -5.02
N PHE A 5 8.43 -3.77 -5.73
CA PHE A 5 9.41 -2.83 -5.19
C PHE A 5 9.12 -1.47 -5.81
N VAL A 6 8.98 -0.44 -4.99
CA VAL A 6 8.68 0.94 -5.41
C VAL A 6 9.70 1.83 -4.75
N ASP A 7 10.32 2.72 -5.52
CA ASP A 7 11.18 3.74 -4.97
C ASP A 7 10.34 4.76 -4.16
N SER A 8 10.73 5.03 -2.93
CA SER A 8 9.97 5.94 -2.05
C SER A 8 10.07 7.41 -2.50
N ASP A 9 11.16 7.79 -3.16
CA ASP A 9 11.40 9.16 -3.65
C ASP A 9 10.87 9.32 -5.09
N GLU A 10 10.97 8.25 -5.89
CA GLU A 10 10.56 8.22 -7.30
C GLU A 10 9.50 7.14 -7.57
N PRO A 11 8.23 7.31 -7.17
CA PRO A 11 7.22 6.24 -7.20
C PRO A 11 6.85 5.74 -8.62
N TYR A 12 7.36 6.38 -9.68
CA TYR A 12 7.28 5.87 -11.06
C TYR A 12 8.32 4.78 -11.37
N LYS A 13 9.35 4.65 -10.52
CA LYS A 13 10.38 3.63 -10.57
C LYS A 13 9.94 2.47 -9.69
N TYR A 14 9.41 1.44 -10.32
CA TYR A 14 8.97 0.22 -9.63
C TYR A 14 9.32 -1.05 -10.39
N ALA A 15 9.31 -2.17 -9.69
CA ALA A 15 9.50 -3.51 -10.22
C ALA A 15 8.41 -4.42 -9.67
N LEU A 16 7.97 -5.37 -10.50
CA LEU A 16 7.06 -6.44 -10.11
C LEU A 16 7.83 -7.74 -10.22
N ILE A 17 7.90 -8.50 -9.13
CA ILE A 17 8.66 -9.74 -9.07
C ILE A 17 7.73 -10.86 -8.65
N SER A 18 7.81 -12.00 -9.35
CA SER A 18 7.08 -13.23 -9.06
C SER A 18 8.06 -14.35 -8.70
N SER A 19 7.53 -15.38 -8.04
CA SER A 19 8.25 -16.63 -7.84
C SER A 19 8.04 -17.56 -9.04
N SER A 20 9.12 -18.15 -9.56
CA SER A 20 9.08 -19.15 -10.63
C SER A 20 8.74 -20.57 -10.17
N HIS A 21 8.87 -20.85 -8.87
CA HIS A 21 8.86 -22.20 -8.33
C HIS A 21 8.00 -22.30 -7.07
N ASP A 22 7.53 -23.52 -6.81
CA ASP A 22 6.81 -23.84 -5.58
C ASP A 22 7.70 -23.66 -4.34
N PRO A 23 7.11 -23.33 -3.17
CA PRO A 23 7.86 -23.07 -1.96
C PRO A 23 8.73 -24.25 -1.55
N VAL A 24 9.95 -23.96 -1.10
CA VAL A 24 10.85 -24.98 -0.55
C VAL A 24 10.55 -25.13 0.95
N PRO A 25 10.16 -26.32 1.44
CA PRO A 25 9.98 -26.55 2.87
C PRO A 25 11.34 -26.53 3.57
N LEU A 26 11.59 -25.52 4.40
CA LEU A 26 12.75 -25.50 5.29
C LEU A 26 12.47 -26.42 6.48
N ILE A 27 13.24 -27.50 6.56
CA ILE A 27 13.31 -28.30 7.79
C ILE A 27 14.36 -27.62 8.69
N SER A 28 13.94 -26.62 9.45
CA SER A 28 14.73 -26.03 10.53
C SER A 28 13.97 -26.15 11.84
N PRO A 29 14.60 -26.57 12.95
CA PRO A 29 13.95 -26.60 14.27
C PRO A 29 13.51 -25.20 14.74
N PHE A 30 13.97 -24.14 14.09
CA PHE A 30 13.60 -22.75 14.38
C PHE A 30 12.58 -22.15 13.40
N TYR A 31 12.39 -22.75 12.21
CA TYR A 31 11.53 -22.20 11.17
C TYR A 31 10.80 -23.32 10.40
N PRO A 32 9.58 -23.70 10.81
CA PRO A 32 8.73 -24.61 10.02
C PRO A 32 8.01 -23.89 8.86
N ALA A 33 8.44 -22.68 8.48
CA ALA A 33 7.78 -21.86 7.45
C ALA A 33 8.37 -22.13 6.06
N PRO A 34 7.54 -22.19 5.00
CA PRO A 34 8.02 -22.27 3.62
C PRO A 34 8.81 -21.01 3.23
N MET A 35 9.85 -21.21 2.40
CA MET A 35 10.60 -20.13 1.77
C MET A 35 10.24 -20.01 0.30
N TYR A 36 10.11 -18.77 -0.13
CA TYR A 36 9.82 -18.41 -1.50
C TYR A 36 10.94 -17.54 -2.05
N ASP A 37 11.45 -17.92 -3.23
CA ASP A 37 12.42 -17.12 -3.97
C ASP A 37 11.69 -16.40 -5.11
N LEU A 38 11.73 -15.06 -5.09
CA LEU A 38 11.17 -14.19 -6.13
C LEU A 38 12.27 -13.88 -7.14
N ASP A 39 12.26 -14.56 -8.27
CA ASP A 39 13.32 -14.57 -9.28
C ASP A 39 12.86 -14.14 -10.69
N GLN A 40 11.55 -13.94 -10.89
CA GLN A 40 10.99 -13.52 -12.17
C GLN A 40 10.59 -12.05 -12.15
N ASP A 41 11.22 -11.23 -12.98
CA ASP A 41 10.81 -9.85 -13.21
C ASP A 41 9.68 -9.79 -14.25
N LEU A 42 8.50 -9.35 -13.82
CA LEU A 42 7.33 -9.23 -14.67
C LEU A 42 7.30 -7.96 -15.53
N THR A 43 8.42 -7.24 -15.64
CA THR A 43 8.62 -5.97 -16.38
C THR A 43 7.45 -5.66 -17.32
N MET A 44 6.60 -4.72 -16.92
CA MET A 44 5.44 -4.32 -17.71
C MET A 44 5.79 -3.06 -18.52
N PRO A 45 6.20 -3.19 -19.80
CA PRO A 45 6.57 -2.04 -20.61
C PRO A 45 5.37 -1.07 -20.75
N ARG A 46 5.66 0.23 -20.66
CA ARG A 46 4.73 1.34 -20.99
C ARG A 46 3.48 1.48 -20.09
N ILE A 47 3.49 0.99 -18.85
CA ILE A 47 2.43 1.37 -17.90
C ILE A 47 2.53 2.88 -17.59
N GLY A 48 3.73 3.36 -17.24
CA GLY A 48 3.98 4.76 -16.86
C GLY A 48 3.22 5.19 -15.61
N GLY A 49 3.63 6.29 -14.97
CA GLY A 49 2.95 6.82 -13.77
C GLY A 49 3.43 6.25 -12.45
N CYS A 50 2.86 6.75 -11.35
CA CYS A 50 3.22 6.41 -9.97
C CYS A 50 2.48 5.16 -9.53
N PHE A 51 3.21 4.16 -9.00
CA PHE A 51 2.58 2.99 -8.38
C PHE A 51 1.70 3.41 -7.20
N VAL A 52 0.48 2.88 -7.13
CA VAL A 52 -0.45 3.13 -6.02
C VAL A 52 -0.50 1.91 -5.10
N SER A 53 -0.93 0.77 -5.64
CA SER A 53 -1.06 -0.50 -4.93
C SER A 53 -1.29 -1.64 -5.94
N ALA A 54 -1.17 -2.88 -5.49
CA ALA A 54 -1.60 -4.05 -6.22
C ALA A 54 -2.42 -4.97 -5.29
N LEU A 55 -3.53 -5.50 -5.80
CA LEU A 55 -4.49 -6.26 -5.01
C LEU A 55 -5.20 -7.28 -5.89
N ARG A 56 -5.17 -8.57 -5.51
CA ARG A 56 -5.91 -9.66 -6.17
C ARG A 56 -5.77 -9.65 -7.70
N GLY A 57 -4.52 -9.63 -8.20
CA GLY A 57 -4.22 -9.59 -9.64
C GLY A 57 -4.46 -8.23 -10.32
N LEU A 58 -4.99 -7.22 -9.62
CA LEU A 58 -5.21 -5.88 -10.15
C LEU A 58 -4.10 -4.93 -9.68
N LEU A 59 -3.40 -4.33 -10.63
CA LEU A 59 -2.39 -3.31 -10.42
C LEU A 59 -3.01 -1.92 -10.60
N CYS A 60 -2.84 -1.04 -9.62
CA CYS A 60 -3.30 0.34 -9.67
C CYS A 60 -2.11 1.30 -9.82
N VAL A 61 -2.18 2.16 -10.84
CA VAL A 61 -1.14 3.15 -11.16
C VAL A 61 -1.78 4.49 -11.43
N ARG A 62 -1.23 5.56 -10.85
CA ARG A 62 -1.70 6.92 -11.05
C ARG A 62 -0.91 7.61 -12.16
N LEU A 63 -1.64 8.22 -13.09
CA LEU A 63 -1.14 9.00 -14.21
C LEU A 63 -1.65 10.43 -14.06
N LEU A 64 -0.85 11.29 -13.43
CA LEU A 64 -1.26 12.67 -13.10
C LEU A 64 -2.62 12.65 -12.36
N ARG A 65 -3.67 13.20 -12.99
CA ARG A 65 -5.04 13.27 -12.47
C ARG A 65 -5.94 12.09 -12.86
N SER A 66 -5.39 11.04 -13.45
CA SER A 66 -6.14 9.83 -13.80
C SER A 66 -5.54 8.62 -13.11
N VAL A 67 -6.33 7.58 -12.94
CA VAL A 67 -5.90 6.31 -12.37
C VAL A 67 -6.11 5.22 -13.40
N ARG A 68 -5.16 4.31 -13.53
CA ARG A 68 -5.22 3.16 -14.42
C ARG A 68 -5.20 1.89 -13.60
N ILE A 69 -6.15 1.01 -13.88
CA ILE A 69 -6.20 -0.34 -13.33
C ILE A 69 -5.77 -1.30 -14.42
N CYS A 70 -4.79 -2.16 -14.12
CA CYS A 70 -4.30 -3.21 -15.01
C CYS A 70 -4.60 -4.56 -14.37
N ASN A 71 -5.31 -5.44 -15.07
CA ASN A 71 -5.47 -6.83 -14.67
C ASN A 71 -4.24 -7.60 -15.18
N LEU A 72 -3.42 -8.11 -14.26
CA LEU A 72 -2.19 -8.84 -14.57
C LEU A 72 -2.46 -10.24 -15.13
N THR A 73 -3.61 -10.84 -14.83
CA THR A 73 -4.02 -12.16 -15.35
C THR A 73 -4.47 -12.05 -16.80
N THR A 74 -5.34 -11.08 -17.11
CA THR A 74 -5.97 -10.93 -18.43
C THR A 74 -5.21 -9.99 -19.35
N MET A 75 -4.19 -9.30 -18.83
CA MET A 75 -3.44 -8.23 -19.52
C MET A 75 -4.32 -7.06 -20.00
N GLN A 76 -5.53 -6.94 -19.44
CA GLN A 76 -6.43 -5.82 -19.70
C GLN A 76 -6.03 -4.59 -18.89
N ARG A 77 -6.40 -3.41 -19.39
CA ARG A 77 -6.24 -2.15 -18.66
C ARG A 77 -7.41 -1.24 -18.91
N VAL A 78 -7.84 -0.53 -17.87
CA VAL A 78 -8.84 0.52 -17.94
C VAL A 78 -8.25 1.78 -17.34
N THR A 79 -8.45 2.91 -18.02
CA THR A 79 -8.13 4.23 -17.47
C THR A 79 -9.42 4.82 -16.94
N LEU A 80 -9.43 5.12 -15.65
CA LEU A 80 -10.57 5.70 -14.97
C LEU A 80 -10.76 7.17 -15.40
N PRO A 81 -11.96 7.73 -15.22
CA PRO A 81 -12.22 9.15 -15.48
C PRO A 81 -11.22 10.07 -14.79
N ILE A 82 -11.06 11.28 -15.32
CA ILE A 82 -10.16 12.29 -14.74
C ILE A 82 -10.72 12.75 -13.38
N ILE A 83 -9.85 12.83 -12.38
CA ILE A 83 -10.13 13.42 -11.07
C ILE A 83 -10.26 14.93 -11.26
N THR A 84 -11.49 15.43 -11.11
CA THR A 84 -11.79 16.85 -11.19
C THR A 84 -11.93 17.39 -9.79
N SER A 85 -11.29 18.53 -9.50
CA SER A 85 -11.36 19.16 -8.18
C SER A 85 -11.46 20.67 -8.34
N ARG A 86 -12.21 21.31 -7.45
CA ARG A 86 -12.40 22.77 -7.46
C ARG A 86 -11.31 23.51 -6.69
N ILE A 87 -10.51 22.81 -5.88
CA ILE A 87 -9.56 23.44 -4.96
C ILE A 87 -8.14 23.57 -5.52
N VAL A 88 -7.78 22.86 -6.61
CA VAL A 88 -6.41 22.90 -7.16
C VAL A 88 -6.43 22.97 -8.68
N PRO A 89 -5.69 23.91 -9.30
CA PRO A 89 -5.61 24.03 -10.76
C PRO A 89 -5.03 22.77 -11.41
N GLU A 90 -5.37 22.56 -12.69
CA GLU A 90 -5.14 21.30 -13.42
C GLU A 90 -3.67 20.84 -13.43
N ASN A 91 -2.73 21.77 -13.33
CA ASN A 91 -1.28 21.51 -13.36
C ASN A 91 -0.66 21.15 -12.00
N ASN A 92 -1.43 21.10 -10.91
CA ASN A 92 -0.91 20.75 -9.59
C ASN A 92 -0.93 19.22 -9.35
N GLU A 93 0.15 18.71 -8.75
CA GLU A 93 0.37 17.29 -8.43
C GLU A 93 -0.06 16.92 -7.00
N ASN A 94 -0.71 17.82 -6.26
CA ASN A 94 -1.27 17.62 -4.92
C ASN A 94 -2.49 16.67 -4.93
N ILE A 95 -2.27 15.46 -5.41
CA ILE A 95 -3.23 14.39 -5.51
C ILE A 95 -2.54 13.16 -4.92
N TRP A 96 -3.30 12.30 -4.25
CA TRP A 96 -2.85 11.00 -3.77
C TRP A 96 -3.99 10.01 -3.96
N SER A 97 -3.68 8.78 -4.35
CA SER A 97 -4.69 7.75 -4.54
C SER A 97 -4.35 6.51 -3.75
N TYR A 98 -5.38 5.84 -3.26
CA TYR A 98 -5.32 4.53 -2.62
C TYR A 98 -6.26 3.60 -3.34
N PHE A 99 -5.90 2.33 -3.43
CA PHE A 99 -6.71 1.29 -4.03
C PHE A 99 -6.94 0.17 -3.03
N GLY A 100 -8.19 -0.25 -2.88
CA GLY A 100 -8.57 -1.27 -1.91
C GLY A 100 -9.82 -2.03 -2.33
N HIS A 101 -10.15 -3.02 -1.50
CA HIS A 101 -11.25 -3.96 -1.71
C HIS A 101 -12.18 -3.96 -0.51
N GLU A 102 -13.48 -3.96 -0.80
CA GLU A 102 -14.56 -4.09 0.15
C GLU A 102 -15.04 -5.56 0.12
N PRO A 103 -14.80 -6.34 1.18
CA PRO A 103 -14.99 -7.79 1.14
C PRO A 103 -16.45 -8.26 1.18
N VAL A 104 -17.41 -7.41 1.59
CA VAL A 104 -18.82 -7.82 1.75
C VAL A 104 -19.56 -7.90 0.42
N HIS A 105 -19.39 -6.88 -0.44
CA HIS A 105 -20.03 -6.81 -1.76
C HIS A 105 -19.03 -7.11 -2.90
N ASP A 106 -17.80 -7.48 -2.56
CA ASP A 106 -16.70 -7.77 -3.49
C ASP A 106 -16.39 -6.58 -4.44
N GLU A 107 -16.46 -5.36 -3.90
CA GLU A 107 -16.22 -4.14 -4.67
C GLU A 107 -14.77 -3.68 -4.56
N TYR A 108 -14.20 -3.21 -5.67
CA TYR A 108 -12.90 -2.56 -5.68
C TYR A 108 -13.09 -1.06 -5.77
N LYS A 109 -12.39 -0.30 -4.93
CA LYS A 109 -12.55 1.14 -4.83
C LYS A 109 -11.22 1.85 -4.91
N VAL A 110 -11.23 3.02 -5.54
CA VAL A 110 -10.13 3.97 -5.52
C VAL A 110 -10.58 5.16 -4.69
N LEU A 111 -9.85 5.44 -3.60
CA LEU A 111 -9.95 6.69 -2.86
C LEU A 111 -8.89 7.64 -3.41
N SER A 112 -9.27 8.86 -3.81
CA SER A 112 -8.34 9.92 -4.17
C SER A 112 -8.54 11.13 -3.28
N THR A 113 -7.43 11.68 -2.80
CA THR A 113 -7.38 12.89 -2.00
C THR A 113 -6.65 13.95 -2.79
N VAL A 114 -7.27 15.11 -2.92
CA VAL A 114 -6.70 16.31 -3.55
C VAL A 114 -6.57 17.37 -2.46
N TRP A 115 -5.48 18.14 -2.42
CA TRP A 115 -5.29 19.14 -1.36
C TRP A 115 -4.63 20.45 -1.80
N GLU A 116 -4.85 21.47 -1.00
CA GLU A 116 -4.29 22.81 -1.13
C GLU A 116 -3.46 23.13 0.12
N VAL A 117 -2.24 23.63 -0.10
CA VAL A 117 -1.31 24.03 0.96
C VAL A 117 -1.11 25.54 0.88
N SER A 118 -1.14 26.23 2.03
CA SER A 118 -0.81 27.66 2.10
C SER A 118 0.70 27.93 2.00
N GLU A 119 1.07 29.20 1.93
CA GLU A 119 2.49 29.61 1.93
C GLU A 119 3.22 29.18 3.22
N GLU A 120 2.49 29.06 4.34
CA GLU A 120 3.02 28.60 5.63
C GLU A 120 3.05 27.06 5.78
N GLU A 121 2.98 26.32 4.67
CA GLU A 121 3.02 24.85 4.64
C GLU A 121 1.88 24.18 5.44
N LYS A 122 0.76 24.87 5.61
CA LYS A 122 -0.44 24.32 6.26
C LYS A 122 -1.40 23.78 5.21
N VAL A 123 -1.95 22.59 5.43
CA VAL A 123 -3.03 22.10 4.57
C VAL A 123 -4.30 22.89 4.90
N VAL A 124 -4.78 23.66 3.93
CA VAL A 124 -5.95 24.55 4.13
C VAL A 124 -7.25 23.91 3.66
N ARG A 125 -7.17 23.07 2.62
CA ARG A 125 -8.31 22.33 2.08
C ARG A 125 -7.88 20.95 1.60
N SER A 126 -8.76 19.98 1.75
CA SER A 126 -8.64 18.67 1.13
C SER A 126 -9.99 18.21 0.63
N GLU A 127 -10.03 17.63 -0.56
CA GLU A 127 -11.22 17.04 -1.17
C GLU A 127 -10.98 15.53 -1.34
N HIS A 128 -11.95 14.73 -0.90
CA HIS A 128 -11.88 13.28 -0.94
C HIS A 128 -12.93 12.74 -1.91
N GLN A 129 -12.48 11.99 -2.91
CA GLN A 129 -13.32 11.39 -3.91
C GLN A 129 -13.12 9.88 -3.92
N VAL A 130 -14.21 9.14 -4.07
CA VAL A 130 -14.21 7.69 -4.21
C VAL A 130 -14.79 7.33 -5.58
N LEU A 131 -14.19 6.32 -6.20
CA LEU A 131 -14.70 5.67 -7.39
C LEU A 131 -14.76 4.16 -7.13
N VAL A 132 -15.92 3.57 -7.42
CA VAL A 132 -16.10 2.11 -7.40
C VAL A 132 -15.84 1.59 -8.81
N LEU A 133 -14.96 0.60 -8.92
CA LEU A 133 -14.57 0.01 -10.20
C LEU A 133 -15.73 -0.81 -10.76
N GLY A 134 -16.11 -0.56 -12.01
CA GLY A 134 -17.20 -1.24 -12.70
C GLY A 134 -17.75 -0.42 -13.87
N HIS A 135 -18.79 -0.94 -14.51
CA HIS A 135 -19.46 -0.26 -15.61
C HIS A 135 -20.03 1.10 -15.17
N GLY A 136 -19.77 2.16 -15.95
CA GLY A 136 -20.23 3.51 -15.64
C GLY A 136 -19.53 4.15 -14.44
N ALA A 137 -18.34 3.67 -14.06
CA ALA A 137 -17.56 4.22 -12.95
C ALA A 137 -17.37 5.74 -13.07
N SER A 138 -17.62 6.44 -11.97
CA SER A 138 -17.49 7.90 -11.88
C SER A 138 -16.99 8.30 -10.50
N TRP A 139 -16.26 9.41 -10.45
CA TRP A 139 -15.82 10.01 -9.19
C TRP A 139 -16.99 10.68 -8.49
N ARG A 140 -17.09 10.44 -7.18
CA ARG A 140 -18.04 11.13 -6.31
C ARG A 140 -17.41 11.40 -4.95
N SER A 141 -17.96 12.36 -4.22
CA SER A 141 -17.52 12.63 -2.85
C SER A 141 -17.73 11.41 -1.95
N THR A 142 -16.90 11.30 -0.91
CA THR A 142 -17.09 10.33 0.17
C THR A 142 -18.42 10.56 0.88
N ARG A 143 -18.93 9.54 1.57
CA ARG A 143 -20.22 9.61 2.28
C ARG A 143 -20.07 10.13 3.72
N SER A 144 -18.91 10.69 4.04
CA SER A 144 -18.61 11.18 5.37
C SER A 144 -19.57 12.28 5.78
N THR A 145 -20.26 12.06 6.91
CA THR A 145 -21.24 13.03 7.43
C THR A 145 -20.56 14.20 8.13
N ILE A 146 -19.38 13.94 8.71
CA ILE A 146 -18.50 14.92 9.31
C ILE A 146 -17.25 15.00 8.44
N PRO A 147 -16.92 16.15 7.84
CA PRO A 147 -15.73 16.25 7.02
C PRO A 147 -14.48 16.10 7.92
N PRO A 148 -13.49 15.29 7.53
CA PRO A 148 -12.23 15.19 8.25
C PRO A 148 -11.49 16.54 8.22
N PRO A 149 -10.54 16.79 9.13
CA PRO A 149 -9.70 17.97 9.04
C PRO A 149 -8.93 17.97 7.71
N PRO A 150 -8.65 19.15 7.12
CA PRO A 150 -7.79 19.24 5.96
C PRO A 150 -6.45 18.54 6.19
N HIS A 151 -6.07 17.64 5.28
CA HIS A 151 -4.83 16.88 5.39
C HIS A 151 -4.28 16.50 4.01
N CYS A 152 -2.97 16.30 3.94
CA CYS A 152 -2.30 15.72 2.77
C CYS A 152 -1.75 14.34 3.13
N PRO A 153 -2.12 13.29 2.39
CA PRO A 153 -1.54 11.97 2.62
C PRO A 153 -0.05 11.97 2.26
N TYR A 154 0.76 11.23 3.03
CA TYR A 154 2.22 11.18 2.82
C TYR A 154 2.80 9.78 2.78
N MET A 155 2.01 8.77 3.16
CA MET A 155 2.43 7.37 3.20
C MET A 155 1.44 6.48 2.48
N HIS A 156 1.95 5.37 1.94
CA HIS A 156 1.11 4.30 1.45
C HIS A 156 0.23 3.76 2.57
N GLY A 157 -0.99 3.38 2.21
CA GLY A 157 -2.00 2.93 3.15
C GLY A 157 -1.97 1.42 3.34
N ILE A 158 -2.43 0.98 4.50
CA ILE A 158 -2.59 -0.43 4.85
C ILE A 158 -4.08 -0.72 4.90
N SER A 159 -4.54 -1.73 4.15
CA SER A 159 -5.94 -2.17 4.20
C SER A 159 -6.08 -3.36 5.14
N ILE A 160 -6.90 -3.22 6.17
CA ILE A 160 -7.18 -4.26 7.17
C ILE A 160 -8.70 -4.40 7.27
N ASN A 161 -9.22 -5.58 6.92
CA ASN A 161 -10.64 -5.95 7.05
C ASN A 161 -11.60 -4.94 6.37
N GLY A 162 -11.26 -4.47 5.17
CA GLY A 162 -12.07 -3.50 4.43
C GLY A 162 -11.92 -2.04 4.92
N VAL A 163 -11.03 -1.77 5.87
CA VAL A 163 -10.69 -0.41 6.30
C VAL A 163 -9.27 -0.07 5.87
N LEU A 164 -9.11 1.03 5.14
CA LEU A 164 -7.83 1.58 4.72
C LEU A 164 -7.31 2.56 5.79
N TYR A 165 -6.12 2.32 6.31
CA TYR A 165 -5.42 3.21 7.24
C TYR A 165 -4.24 3.87 6.54
N TYR A 166 -4.05 5.17 6.71
CA TYR A 166 -2.93 5.88 6.11
C TYR A 166 -2.45 7.05 6.97
N GLY A 167 -1.17 7.39 6.85
CA GLY A 167 -0.60 8.57 7.49
C GLY A 167 -0.87 9.83 6.66
N ALA A 168 -1.20 10.93 7.35
CA ALA A 168 -1.41 12.23 6.73
C ALA A 168 -0.80 13.38 7.57
N TRP A 169 -0.39 14.46 6.91
CA TRP A 169 -0.02 15.71 7.57
C TRP A 169 -1.22 16.66 7.58
N VAL A 170 -1.48 17.27 8.74
CA VAL A 170 -2.45 18.35 8.88
C VAL A 170 -1.75 19.71 8.77
N ASP A 171 -0.52 19.78 9.26
CA ASP A 171 0.43 20.88 9.09
C ASP A 171 1.86 20.35 9.26
N LYS A 172 2.84 21.24 9.12
CA LYS A 172 4.28 20.97 9.19
C LYS A 172 4.73 20.08 10.36
N ASN A 173 4.05 20.13 11.50
CA ASN A 173 4.48 19.46 12.73
C ASN A 173 3.47 18.44 13.25
N ARG A 174 2.35 18.21 12.56
CA ARG A 174 1.29 17.31 13.01
C ARG A 174 0.97 16.24 11.97
N CYS A 175 1.44 15.03 12.27
CA CYS A 175 1.05 13.80 11.58
C CYS A 175 -0.12 13.14 12.32
N VAL A 176 -1.06 12.60 11.55
CA VAL A 176 -2.23 11.87 12.03
C VAL A 176 -2.39 10.57 11.26
N VAL A 177 -3.12 9.61 11.84
CA VAL A 177 -3.58 8.43 11.11
C VAL A 177 -5.01 8.70 10.69
N MET A 178 -5.30 8.48 9.42
CA MET A 178 -6.66 8.52 8.88
C MET A 178 -7.13 7.09 8.65
N SER A 179 -8.43 6.86 8.80
CA SER A 179 -9.07 5.62 8.36
C SER A 179 -10.15 5.92 7.34
N PHE A 180 -10.27 5.08 6.32
CA PHE A 180 -11.35 5.10 5.35
C PHE A 180 -12.02 3.73 5.32
N ASP A 181 -13.30 3.69 5.68
CA ASP A 181 -14.10 2.47 5.58
C ASP A 181 -14.56 2.28 4.14
N MET A 182 -14.13 1.20 3.48
CA MET A 182 -14.44 0.95 2.06
C MET A 182 -15.93 0.70 1.83
N ARG A 183 -16.66 0.21 2.83
CA ARG A 183 -18.08 -0.12 2.72
C ARG A 183 -18.94 1.12 2.91
N TYR A 184 -18.70 1.86 3.97
CA TYR A 184 -19.47 3.06 4.28
C TYR A 184 -18.97 4.30 3.55
N GLU A 185 -17.76 4.24 3.00
CA GLU A 185 -17.06 5.35 2.33
C GLU A 185 -16.93 6.57 3.25
N ASP A 186 -16.66 6.28 4.52
CA ASP A 186 -16.55 7.26 5.60
C ASP A 186 -15.08 7.43 5.99
N ILE A 187 -14.67 8.68 6.22
CA ILE A 187 -13.32 9.02 6.65
C ILE A 187 -13.37 9.44 8.11
N ASP A 188 -12.51 8.83 8.91
CA ASP A 188 -12.35 9.16 10.32
C ASP A 188 -10.88 9.49 10.66
N LEU A 189 -10.71 10.35 11.67
CA LEU A 189 -9.42 10.83 12.16
C LEU A 189 -9.01 10.08 13.42
N TRP A 190 -7.84 9.46 13.37
CA TRP A 190 -7.24 8.76 14.50
C TRP A 190 -6.03 9.54 14.98
N PHE A 191 -6.14 10.17 16.16
CA PHE A 191 -5.03 10.89 16.78
C PHE A 191 -4.37 10.05 17.88
N VAL A 192 -3.03 10.09 17.90
CA VAL A 192 -2.24 9.57 19.02
C VAL A 192 -2.18 10.67 20.07
N GLN A 193 -2.78 10.43 21.25
CA GLN A 193 -2.76 11.41 22.35
C GLN A 193 -1.35 11.65 22.90
N ASP A 194 -0.56 10.58 23.01
CA ASP A 194 0.80 10.62 23.51
C ASP A 194 1.56 9.35 23.09
N ALA A 195 2.48 9.48 22.13
CA ALA A 195 3.29 8.37 21.64
C ALA A 195 4.21 7.79 22.73
N GLY A 196 4.59 8.60 23.73
CA GLY A 196 5.45 8.21 24.85
C GLY A 196 4.72 7.46 25.97
N LYS A 197 3.38 7.58 26.05
CA LYS A 197 2.55 6.84 27.01
C LYS A 197 1.90 5.58 26.43
N SER A 198 2.10 5.32 25.13
CA SER A 198 1.46 4.21 24.40
C SER A 198 -0.07 4.15 24.58
N GLY A 199 -0.70 5.28 24.89
CA GLY A 199 -2.13 5.39 25.15
C GLY A 199 -2.89 5.57 23.84
N TRP A 200 -3.19 4.47 23.16
CA TRP A 200 -4.20 4.44 22.09
C TRP A 200 -5.58 4.24 22.74
N SER A 201 -6.63 4.86 22.20
CA SER A 201 -7.99 4.79 22.74
C SER A 201 -8.55 3.36 22.78
N ASP A 202 -8.69 2.69 23.94
CA ASP A 202 -9.32 1.37 24.11
C ASP A 202 -8.94 0.29 23.05
N LYS A 203 -7.70 0.28 22.53
CA LYS A 203 -7.31 -0.63 21.42
C LYS A 203 -6.43 -1.79 21.85
N LYS A 204 -6.56 -2.88 21.10
CA LYS A 204 -5.72 -4.06 21.17
C LYS A 204 -4.32 -3.73 20.66
N SER A 205 -3.34 -3.72 21.54
CA SER A 205 -1.93 -3.68 21.18
C SER A 205 -1.45 -5.09 20.81
N PHE A 206 -0.64 -5.18 19.75
CA PHE A 206 0.05 -6.41 19.38
C PHE A 206 1.53 -6.22 19.70
N VAL A 207 2.04 -7.02 20.64
CA VAL A 207 3.48 -7.07 20.88
C VAL A 207 4.05 -8.03 19.85
N LEU A 208 4.80 -7.50 18.89
CA LEU A 208 5.58 -8.34 17.99
C LEU A 208 6.60 -9.12 18.84
N PRO A 209 6.69 -10.46 18.71
CA PRO A 209 7.66 -11.23 19.45
C PRO A 209 9.05 -10.67 19.16
N ILE A 210 9.85 -10.49 20.21
CA ILE A 210 11.24 -10.06 20.09
C ILE A 210 11.92 -11.05 19.14
N PHE A 211 12.36 -10.54 17.99
CA PHE A 211 12.88 -11.35 16.91
C PHE A 211 14.19 -12.04 17.34
N GLU A 212 14.14 -13.29 17.78
CA GLU A 212 15.34 -14.16 17.85
C GLU A 212 15.72 -14.70 16.44
N THR A 213 15.45 -13.92 15.39
CA THR A 213 15.75 -14.35 14.02
C THR A 213 17.10 -13.82 13.59
N ARG A 214 18.09 -14.68 13.31
CA ARG A 214 19.36 -14.25 12.70
C ARG A 214 19.18 -13.44 11.40
N THR A 215 18.04 -13.57 10.73
CA THR A 215 17.72 -12.88 9.46
C THR A 215 17.34 -11.41 9.64
N LEU A 216 16.68 -11.04 10.75
CA LEU A 216 16.29 -9.66 11.07
C LEU A 216 17.07 -9.08 12.26
N SER A 217 17.79 -9.90 13.04
CA SER A 217 18.50 -9.49 14.27
C SER A 217 19.70 -8.57 14.03
N MET A 218 20.03 -8.26 12.77
CA MET A 218 21.06 -7.27 12.43
C MET A 218 20.48 -5.87 12.16
N ALA A 219 19.15 -5.74 12.05
CA ALA A 219 18.51 -4.46 11.74
C ALA A 219 18.10 -3.75 13.04
N SER A 220 18.54 -2.50 13.21
CA SER A 220 18.14 -1.65 14.35
C SER A 220 16.69 -1.16 14.25
N ARG A 221 16.09 -1.18 13.05
CA ARG A 221 14.73 -0.71 12.75
C ARG A 221 14.06 -1.60 11.69
N LEU A 222 12.77 -1.88 11.88
CA LEU A 222 11.94 -2.67 10.97
C LEU A 222 10.86 -1.81 10.35
N LEU A 223 10.58 -2.03 9.06
CA LEU A 223 9.46 -1.46 8.34
C LEU A 223 8.32 -2.47 8.30
N ILE A 224 7.11 -1.99 8.57
CA ILE A 224 5.85 -2.74 8.50
C ILE A 224 5.14 -2.37 7.22
N GLN A 225 4.67 -3.36 6.48
CA GLN A 225 4.04 -3.16 5.19
C GLN A 225 2.79 -4.02 5.00
N PRO A 226 1.82 -3.53 4.20
CA PRO A 226 0.59 -4.27 3.96
C PRO A 226 0.84 -5.53 3.14
N THR A 227 -0.06 -6.49 3.32
CA THR A 227 -0.22 -7.63 2.42
C THR A 227 -1.64 -7.63 1.83
N SER A 228 -1.93 -8.54 0.89
CA SER A 228 -3.30 -8.78 0.41
C SER A 228 -4.24 -9.38 1.47
N HIS A 229 -3.69 -9.90 2.57
CA HIS A 229 -4.46 -10.52 3.66
C HIS A 229 -4.46 -9.62 4.88
N SER A 230 -5.65 -9.28 5.39
CA SER A 230 -5.81 -8.33 6.48
C SER A 230 -5.16 -8.75 7.81
N SER A 231 -4.94 -10.05 8.02
CA SER A 231 -4.28 -10.59 9.19
C SER A 231 -2.76 -10.73 9.03
N GLU A 232 -2.21 -10.53 7.83
CA GLU A 232 -0.80 -10.69 7.54
C GLU A 232 -0.12 -9.34 7.27
N ILE A 233 1.06 -9.15 7.85
CA ILE A 233 1.93 -8.00 7.56
C ILE A 233 3.28 -8.48 7.04
N CYS A 234 3.86 -7.70 6.14
CA CYS A 234 5.23 -7.90 5.69
C CYS A 234 6.17 -7.09 6.59
N LEU A 235 7.18 -7.76 7.13
CA LEU A 235 8.22 -7.16 7.96
C LEU A 235 9.56 -7.25 7.23
N LYS A 236 10.28 -6.12 7.19
CA LYS A 236 11.60 -6.04 6.56
C LYS A 236 12.54 -5.11 7.32
N PRO A 237 13.87 -5.30 7.20
CA PRO A 237 14.84 -4.31 7.64
C PRO A 237 14.61 -2.95 6.97
N GLU A 238 14.82 -1.85 7.71
CA GLU A 238 14.81 -0.50 7.12
C GLU A 238 15.87 -0.37 6.02
N GLU A 239 17.07 -0.88 6.26
CA GLU A 239 18.12 -1.02 5.25
C GLU A 239 17.96 -2.33 4.47
N ILE A 240 17.26 -2.27 3.34
CA ILE A 240 17.12 -3.44 2.47
C ILE A 240 18.45 -3.73 1.78
N ASN A 241 19.00 -4.92 2.00
CA ASN A 241 20.13 -5.42 1.22
C ASN A 241 19.70 -5.65 -0.24
N ARG A 242 20.08 -4.76 -1.15
CA ARG A 242 19.70 -4.81 -2.58
C ARG A 242 20.29 -6.02 -3.32
N HIS A 243 21.33 -6.66 -2.78
CA HIS A 243 21.90 -7.87 -3.35
C HIS A 243 21.09 -9.13 -3.02
N ASN A 244 20.44 -9.12 -1.85
CA ASN A 244 19.62 -10.23 -1.36
C ASN A 244 18.53 -9.69 -0.45
N PRO A 245 17.48 -9.05 -1.02
CA PRO A 245 16.40 -8.49 -0.22
C PRO A 245 15.64 -9.62 0.46
N ARG A 246 15.48 -9.51 1.78
CA ARG A 246 14.76 -10.50 2.59
C ARG A 246 13.63 -9.84 3.36
N CYS A 247 12.46 -10.46 3.34
CA CYS A 247 11.34 -10.09 4.19
C CYS A 247 10.65 -11.32 4.77
N VAL A 248 9.87 -11.12 5.82
CA VAL A 248 9.06 -12.17 6.45
C VAL A 248 7.61 -11.75 6.47
N ILE A 249 6.72 -12.71 6.26
CA ILE A 249 5.28 -12.52 6.45
C ILE A 249 4.92 -13.00 7.85
N TYR A 250 4.28 -12.11 8.61
CA TYR A 250 3.86 -12.36 9.98
C TYR A 250 2.34 -12.30 10.07
N ASP A 251 1.75 -13.38 10.60
CA ASP A 251 0.32 -13.47 10.86
C ASP A 251 0.04 -12.91 12.27
N LEU A 252 -0.70 -11.81 12.32
CA LEU A 252 -1.08 -11.09 13.53
C LEU A 252 -2.05 -11.87 14.43
N GLU A 253 -2.85 -12.77 13.87
CA GLU A 253 -3.84 -13.56 14.62
C GLU A 253 -3.20 -14.79 15.24
N ARG A 254 -2.34 -15.47 14.46
CA ARG A 254 -1.61 -16.67 14.88
C ARG A 254 -0.32 -16.34 15.63
N CYS A 255 0.07 -15.06 15.63
CA CYS A 255 1.28 -14.55 16.23
C CYS A 255 2.56 -15.29 15.80
N LYS A 256 2.66 -15.68 14.52
CA LYS A 256 3.80 -16.46 14.01
C LYS A 256 4.21 -16.02 12.60
N ILE A 257 5.47 -16.29 12.27
CA ILE A 257 5.96 -16.17 10.90
C ILE A 257 5.33 -17.29 10.08
N THR A 258 4.67 -16.91 8.99
CA THR A 258 4.05 -17.86 8.07
C THR A 258 4.94 -18.12 6.85
N ARG A 259 5.78 -17.16 6.45
CA ARG A 259 6.58 -17.25 5.22
C ARG A 259 7.89 -16.47 5.32
N LEU A 260 8.91 -17.00 4.66
CA LEU A 260 10.17 -16.31 4.40
C LEU A 260 10.27 -16.01 2.90
N ILE A 261 10.65 -14.78 2.55
CA ILE A 261 10.76 -14.35 1.16
C ILE A 261 12.18 -13.85 0.92
N ASN A 262 12.85 -14.42 -0.10
CA ASN A 262 14.04 -13.82 -0.69
C ASN A 262 13.66 -13.23 -2.05
N GLY A 263 14.09 -12.01 -2.30
CA GLY A 263 13.99 -11.41 -3.62
C GLY A 263 15.27 -11.53 -4.43
N MET A 264 15.12 -11.44 -5.73
CA MET A 264 16.23 -11.30 -6.68
C MET A 264 17.03 -10.03 -6.39
N ARG A 265 18.28 -10.02 -6.86
CA ARG A 265 19.14 -8.83 -6.85
C ARG A 265 18.51 -7.71 -7.69
N ILE A 266 18.31 -6.55 -7.06
CA ILE A 266 17.63 -5.38 -7.68
C ILE A 266 18.51 -4.12 -7.75
N VAL A 267 19.80 -4.25 -7.43
CA VAL A 267 20.79 -3.16 -7.36
C VAL A 267 20.78 -2.26 -8.60
N ASP A 268 20.78 -2.86 -9.79
CA ASP A 268 20.97 -2.12 -11.04
C ASP A 268 19.74 -1.27 -11.39
N ARG A 269 18.54 -1.72 -10.97
CA ARG A 269 17.27 -0.99 -11.19
C ARG A 269 17.07 0.14 -10.19
N PHE A 270 17.50 -0.05 -8.94
CA PHE A 270 17.29 0.90 -7.85
C PHE A 270 18.61 1.47 -7.32
N TRP A 271 19.57 1.71 -8.22
CA TRP A 271 20.79 2.43 -7.87
C TRP A 271 20.44 3.84 -7.40
N GLY A 272 21.05 4.30 -6.30
CA GLY A 272 20.86 5.65 -5.75
C GLY A 272 19.60 5.86 -4.89
N SER A 273 18.59 5.00 -4.98
CA SER A 273 17.37 5.07 -4.14
C SER A 273 17.73 5.02 -2.66
N THR A 274 17.08 5.78 -1.77
CA THR A 274 17.41 5.73 -0.32
C THR A 274 16.56 4.70 0.40
N PHE A 275 15.26 4.68 0.09
CA PHE A 275 14.27 3.76 0.65
C PHE A 275 13.47 3.09 -0.47
N MET A 276 13.00 1.88 -0.20
CA MET A 276 12.09 1.18 -1.09
C MET A 276 10.88 0.72 -0.31
N GLU A 277 9.71 0.97 -0.88
CA GLU A 277 8.48 0.35 -0.43
C GLU A 277 8.27 -0.97 -1.14
N THR A 278 7.76 -1.95 -0.41
CA THR A 278 7.34 -3.22 -0.99
C THR A 278 5.92 -3.53 -0.60
N THR A 279 5.16 -4.10 -1.53
CA THR A 279 3.80 -4.61 -1.26
C THR A 279 3.79 -6.08 -1.64
N PHE A 280 3.11 -6.89 -0.84
CA PHE A 280 3.03 -8.34 -1.03
C PHE A 280 1.61 -8.77 -1.35
N TRP A 281 1.44 -9.66 -2.33
CA TRP A 281 0.13 -10.26 -2.62
C TRP A 281 0.26 -11.64 -3.27
N ASP A 282 -0.62 -12.55 -2.87
CA ASP A 282 -0.58 -13.95 -3.30
C ASP A 282 -1.60 -14.30 -4.37
N ASP A 283 -2.75 -13.62 -4.35
CA ASP A 283 -3.82 -13.84 -5.30
C ASP A 283 -3.49 -13.10 -6.58
N ILE A 284 -3.03 -13.83 -7.59
CA ILE A 284 -2.71 -13.29 -8.90
C ILE A 284 -3.90 -13.38 -9.86
N GLU A 285 -4.92 -14.16 -9.52
CA GLU A 285 -6.11 -14.37 -10.33
C GLU A 285 -7.21 -13.40 -9.90
N SER A 286 -7.45 -12.39 -10.75
CA SER A 286 -8.68 -11.62 -10.68
C SER A 286 -9.64 -12.17 -11.73
N ILE A 287 -10.82 -12.65 -11.31
CA ILE A 287 -11.92 -12.96 -12.23
C ILE A 287 -12.62 -11.69 -12.76
N MET A 288 -12.16 -10.51 -12.33
CA MET A 288 -12.70 -9.23 -12.79
C MET A 288 -12.26 -8.95 -14.23
N TYR A 289 -13.22 -9.01 -15.14
CA TYR A 289 -13.07 -8.43 -16.46
C TYR A 289 -13.20 -6.91 -16.37
N LEU A 290 -12.19 -6.20 -16.87
CA LEU A 290 -12.21 -4.74 -16.91
C LEU A 290 -13.04 -4.33 -18.13
N GLU A 291 -14.32 -4.05 -17.91
CA GLU A 291 -15.20 -3.51 -18.94
C GLU A 291 -14.89 -2.03 -19.17
N THR A 292 -14.88 -1.62 -20.44
CA THR A 292 -14.71 -0.22 -20.90
C THR A 292 -16.05 0.44 -21.14
#